data_AF-A0A0Q7PWI4-F1
#
_entry.id   AF-A0A0Q7PWI4-F1
#
_cell.length_a   1.000
_cell.length_b   1.000
_cell.length_c   1.000
_cell.angle_alpha   90.00
_cell.angle_beta   90.00
_cell.angle_gamma   90.00
#
_symmetry.space_group_name_H-M   'P 1'
#
loop_
_entity.id
_entity.type
_entity.pdbx_description
1 polymer ?
#
loop_
_entity_poly.entity_id
_entity_poly.type
_entity_poly.pdbx_seq_one_letter_code
_entity_poly.pdbx_strand_id
1 'polypeptide(L)'
;MKPELPFLGTALLCLGLAACSQAESRNATTAADNVVGILQCDDYLAKVNTCIHERVPADRRAALAAEAHQMFATWKEAAADPEHRATLPQACGITLEVAKEDLARYGCTF
;
A
#
# COMPACT_ATOMS: atom_id res chain seq x y z
N MET A 1 -41.43 8.62 -21.77
CA MET A 1 -40.31 8.93 -22.70
C MET A 1 -39.37 7.73 -22.69
N LYS A 2 -38.89 7.35 -23.87
CA LYS A 2 -38.59 5.99 -24.32
C LYS A 2 -37.08 5.71 -24.26
N PRO A 3 -36.64 4.51 -23.85
CA PRO A 3 -35.24 4.10 -23.96
C PRO A 3 -34.96 3.62 -25.38
N GLU A 4 -33.88 4.12 -26.01
CA GLU A 4 -33.43 3.61 -27.32
C GLU A 4 -31.95 3.18 -27.23
N LEU A 5 -31.77 1.86 -27.33
CA LEU A 5 -30.57 1.18 -27.76
C LEU A 5 -30.45 1.30 -29.30
N PRO A 6 -29.22 1.27 -29.84
CA PRO A 6 -28.97 0.57 -31.09
C PRO A 6 -28.14 -0.69 -30.80
N PHE A 7 -28.84 -1.82 -30.72
CA PHE A 7 -28.30 -3.13 -31.09
C PHE A 7 -28.26 -3.20 -32.61
N LEU A 8 -27.07 -3.32 -33.21
CA LEU A 8 -26.80 -4.08 -34.44
C LEU A 8 -25.37 -3.76 -34.91
N GLY A 9 -24.43 -4.68 -34.68
CA GLY A 9 -23.09 -4.50 -35.21
C GLY A 9 -22.03 -5.48 -34.73
N THR A 10 -22.21 -6.76 -35.03
CA THR A 10 -21.13 -7.77 -35.20
C THR A 10 -20.51 -8.36 -33.93
N ALA A 11 -20.94 -9.59 -33.66
CA ALA A 11 -20.21 -10.57 -32.88
C ALA A 11 -18.77 -10.73 -33.39
N LEU A 12 -17.80 -10.74 -32.47
CA LEU A 12 -16.70 -11.68 -32.57
C LEU A 12 -16.34 -12.17 -31.17
N LEU A 13 -16.48 -13.48 -31.01
CA LEU A 13 -16.06 -14.26 -29.86
C LEU A 13 -14.60 -13.96 -29.52
N CYS A 14 -14.34 -13.57 -28.28
CA CYS A 14 -13.14 -13.97 -27.56
C CYS A 14 -13.57 -14.71 -26.28
N LEU A 15 -14.19 -15.89 -26.46
CA LEU A 15 -14.07 -16.98 -25.49
C LEU A 15 -12.62 -17.46 -25.55
N GLY A 16 -11.75 -16.79 -24.79
CA GLY A 16 -10.35 -17.13 -24.63
C GLY A 16 -10.02 -17.16 -23.15
N LEU A 17 -9.76 -18.35 -22.63
CA LEU A 17 -9.06 -18.58 -21.38
C LEU A 17 -7.68 -17.89 -21.45
N ALA A 18 -7.61 -16.66 -20.97
CA ALA A 18 -6.36 -16.06 -20.55
C ALA A 18 -6.67 -15.38 -19.23
N ALA A 19 -6.33 -16.07 -18.15
CA ALA A 19 -6.02 -15.41 -16.90
C ALA A 19 -5.23 -14.14 -17.26
N CYS A 20 -5.74 -12.97 -16.89
CA CYS A 20 -4.86 -11.84 -16.68
C CYS A 20 -3.87 -12.31 -15.62
N SER A 21 -2.76 -12.85 -16.09
CA SER A 21 -1.54 -13.01 -15.34
C SER A 21 -1.24 -11.62 -14.83
N GLN A 22 -1.67 -11.34 -13.61
CA GLN A 22 -0.95 -10.43 -12.75
C GLN A 22 0.45 -11.01 -12.72
N ALA A 23 1.28 -10.50 -13.63
CA ALA A 23 2.71 -10.58 -13.51
C ALA A 23 2.99 -9.87 -12.19
N GLU A 24 3.03 -10.70 -11.15
CA GLU A 24 3.65 -10.45 -9.88
C GLU A 24 5.06 -9.99 -10.21
N SER A 25 5.22 -8.67 -10.43
CA SER A 25 6.48 -8.00 -10.23
C SER A 25 6.76 -8.14 -8.74
N ARG A 26 7.33 -9.29 -8.37
CA ARG A 26 8.13 -9.43 -7.16
C ARG A 26 9.37 -8.59 -7.40
N ASN A 27 9.19 -7.28 -7.31
CA ASN A 27 10.30 -6.38 -7.12
C ASN A 27 10.82 -6.75 -5.73
N ALA A 28 12.01 -7.36 -5.69
CA ALA A 28 12.73 -7.54 -4.46
C ALA A 28 13.10 -6.13 -3.98
N THR A 29 12.21 -5.53 -3.19
CA THR A 29 12.37 -4.22 -2.58
C THR A 29 13.62 -4.25 -1.71
N THR A 30 14.71 -3.69 -2.21
CA THR A 30 15.95 -3.52 -1.46
C THR A 30 15.72 -2.53 -0.31
N ALA A 31 16.56 -2.52 0.72
CA ALA A 31 16.41 -1.59 1.85
C ALA A 31 16.34 -0.11 1.42
N ALA A 32 16.97 0.25 0.29
CA ALA A 32 16.89 1.58 -0.33
C ALA A 32 15.51 1.88 -0.94
N ASP A 33 14.74 0.86 -1.30
CA ASP A 33 13.40 1.03 -1.86
C ASP A 33 12.36 1.39 -0.77
N ASN A 34 12.69 1.14 0.50
CA ASN A 34 11.88 1.41 1.69
C ASN A 34 12.18 2.77 2.34
N VAL A 35 12.68 3.74 1.58
CA VAL A 35 12.95 5.11 2.05
C VAL A 35 12.23 6.13 1.14
N VAL A 36 11.47 7.05 1.75
CA VAL A 36 10.83 8.22 1.12
C VAL A 36 11.73 9.45 1.27
N GLY A 37 12.59 9.46 2.30
CA GLY A 37 13.46 10.60 2.62
C GLY A 37 12.69 11.70 3.37
N ILE A 38 11.65 11.29 4.09
CA ILE A 38 10.84 12.12 4.99
C ILE A 38 10.79 11.37 6.31
N LEU A 39 11.43 11.95 7.33
CA LEU A 39 11.67 11.29 8.62
C LEU A 39 10.42 10.63 9.20
N GLN A 40 9.27 11.31 9.17
CA GLN A 40 8.02 10.78 9.74
C GLN A 40 7.47 9.57 8.97
N CYS A 41 7.63 9.53 7.65
CA CYS A 41 7.20 8.41 6.82
C CYS A 41 8.14 7.21 6.97
N ASP A 42 9.44 7.48 7.03
CA ASP A 42 10.46 6.45 7.24
C ASP A 42 10.36 5.85 8.65
N ASP A 43 10.08 6.67 9.68
CA ASP A 43 9.84 6.24 11.07
C ASP A 43 8.58 5.37 11.19
N TYR A 44 7.50 5.73 10.47
CA TYR A 44 6.30 4.90 10.38
C TYR A 44 6.63 3.48 9.93
N LEU A 45 7.29 3.34 8.78
CA LEU A 45 7.57 2.03 8.20
C LEU A 45 8.49 1.21 9.10
N ALA A 46 9.51 1.85 9.68
CA ALA A 46 10.45 1.22 10.60
C ALA A 46 9.75 0.68 11.85
N LYS A 47 8.96 1.50 12.54
CA LYS A 47 8.25 1.11 13.78
C LYS A 47 7.22 0.02 13.52
N VAL A 48 6.40 0.19 12.48
CA VAL A 48 5.35 -0.76 12.13
C VAL A 48 5.93 -2.12 11.74
N ASN A 49 6.93 -2.16 10.85
CA ASN A 49 7.57 -3.43 10.46
C ASN A 49 8.29 -4.11 11.61
N THR A 50 8.98 -3.33 12.46
CA THR A 50 9.63 -3.89 13.66
C THR A 50 8.60 -4.56 14.55
N CYS A 51 7.49 -3.89 14.83
CA CYS A 51 6.49 -4.50 15.70
C CYS A 51 5.77 -5.69 15.05
N ILE A 52 5.49 -5.64 13.76
CA ILE A 52 4.94 -6.79 13.03
C ILE A 52 5.89 -7.99 13.16
N HIS A 53 7.19 -7.77 12.99
CA HIS A 53 8.17 -8.84 13.11
C HIS A 53 8.27 -9.41 14.53
N GLU A 54 8.23 -8.55 15.56
CA GLU A 54 8.49 -8.96 16.95
C GLU A 54 7.24 -9.46 17.69
N ARG A 55 6.07 -8.88 17.42
CA ARG A 55 4.87 -9.04 18.27
C ARG A 55 3.71 -9.73 17.57
N VAL A 56 3.53 -9.51 16.27
CA VAL A 56 2.39 -10.06 15.53
C VAL A 56 2.57 -11.58 15.30
N PRO A 57 1.50 -12.40 15.39
CA PRO A 57 1.54 -13.81 15.01
C PRO A 57 1.95 -14.04 13.55
N ALA A 58 2.72 -15.10 13.30
CA ALA A 58 3.38 -15.33 12.01
C ALA A 58 2.43 -15.40 10.80
N ASP A 59 1.22 -15.93 10.99
CA ASP A 59 0.15 -16.05 9.99
C ASP A 59 -0.39 -14.69 9.52
N ARG A 60 -0.17 -13.62 10.29
CA ARG A 60 -0.67 -12.26 10.01
C ARG A 60 0.41 -11.31 9.51
N ARG A 61 1.69 -11.61 9.75
CA ARG A 61 2.80 -10.68 9.50
C ARG A 61 2.90 -10.24 8.05
N ALA A 62 2.83 -11.20 7.12
CA ALA A 62 3.01 -10.92 5.70
C ALA A 62 1.94 -9.95 5.17
N ALA A 63 0.67 -10.15 5.58
CA ALA A 63 -0.43 -9.28 5.18
C ALA A 63 -0.26 -7.85 5.74
N LEU A 64 0.02 -7.72 7.04
CA LEU A 64 0.18 -6.41 7.67
C LEU A 64 1.43 -5.66 7.16
N ALA A 65 2.52 -6.37 6.89
CA ALA A 65 3.70 -5.77 6.28
C ALA A 65 3.39 -5.29 4.86
N ALA A 66 2.69 -6.10 4.05
CA ALA A 66 2.30 -5.68 2.71
C ALA A 66 1.45 -4.39 2.75
N GLU A 67 0.48 -4.29 3.66
CA GLU A 67 -0.35 -3.08 3.83
C GLU A 67 0.51 -1.83 4.17
N ALA A 68 1.41 -1.94 5.15
CA ALA A 68 2.32 -0.84 5.51
C ALA A 68 3.23 -0.43 4.34
N HIS A 69 3.75 -1.39 3.58
CA HIS A 69 4.58 -1.14 2.41
C HIS A 69 3.80 -0.50 1.26
N GLN A 70 2.52 -0.86 1.05
CA GLN A 70 1.68 -0.22 0.03
C GLN A 70 1.39 1.25 0.37
N MET A 71 1.11 1.55 1.64
CA MET A 71 0.97 2.93 2.10
C MET A 71 2.25 3.74 1.83
N PHE A 72 3.38 3.14 2.17
CA PHE A 72 4.68 3.77 1.97
C PHE A 72 5.02 4.01 0.48
N ALA A 73 4.70 3.06 -0.40
CA ALA A 73 4.86 3.22 -1.84
C ALA A 73 4.03 4.41 -2.37
N THR A 74 2.80 4.57 -1.88
CA THR A 74 1.93 5.71 -2.23
C THR A 74 2.56 7.05 -1.81
N TRP A 75 3.16 7.12 -0.63
CA TRP A 75 3.87 8.33 -0.18
C TRP A 75 5.13 8.60 -0.99
N LYS A 76 5.86 7.55 -1.38
CA LYS A 76 7.05 7.68 -2.22
C LYS A 76 6.72 8.26 -3.60
N GLU A 77 5.60 7.82 -4.19
CA GLU A 77 5.09 8.40 -5.43
C GLU A 77 4.64 9.85 -5.25
N ALA A 78 3.88 10.15 -4.20
CA ALA A 78 3.43 11.51 -3.89
C ALA A 78 4.61 12.47 -3.62
N ALA A 79 5.70 11.98 -3.03
CA ALA A 79 6.89 12.78 -2.73
C ALA A 79 7.63 13.28 -3.98
N ALA A 80 7.33 12.77 -5.17
CA ALA A 80 7.87 13.28 -6.42
C ALA A 80 7.36 14.70 -6.75
N ASP A 81 6.19 15.07 -6.24
CA ASP A 81 5.62 16.41 -6.35
C ASP A 81 5.95 17.26 -5.11
N PRO A 82 6.55 18.45 -5.24
CA PRO A 82 6.93 19.28 -4.09
C PRO A 82 5.75 19.73 -3.19
N GLU A 83 4.59 19.99 -3.77
CA GLU A 83 3.39 20.42 -3.04
C GLU A 83 2.86 19.27 -2.18
N HIS A 84 2.71 18.09 -2.79
CA HIS A 84 2.30 16.89 -2.05
C HIS A 84 3.34 16.51 -1.00
N ARG A 85 4.64 16.55 -1.36
CA ARG A 85 5.75 16.25 -0.45
C ARG A 85 5.72 17.09 0.81
N ALA A 86 5.33 18.36 0.72
CA ALA A 86 5.23 19.27 1.87
C ALA A 86 4.17 18.84 2.89
N THR A 87 3.15 18.08 2.47
CA THR A 87 2.05 17.61 3.33
C THR A 87 2.35 16.26 4.01
N LEU A 88 3.26 15.47 3.44
CA LEU A 88 3.55 14.10 3.90
C LEU A 88 4.00 13.98 5.36
N PRO A 89 4.80 14.90 5.94
CA PRO A 89 5.19 14.79 7.34
C PRO A 89 3.98 14.69 8.30
N GLN A 90 2.94 15.49 8.06
CA GLN A 90 1.71 15.45 8.85
C GLN A 90 0.94 14.16 8.59
N ALA A 91 0.76 13.78 7.33
CA ALA A 91 0.01 12.58 6.95
C ALA A 91 0.63 11.32 7.57
N CYS A 92 1.94 11.13 7.42
CA CYS A 92 2.67 9.99 7.97
C CYS A 92 2.61 9.94 9.50
N GLY A 93 2.68 11.11 10.16
CA GLY A 93 2.52 11.19 11.62
C GLY A 93 1.13 10.74 12.10
N ILE A 94 0.06 11.21 11.44
CA ILE A 94 -1.31 10.77 11.75
C ILE A 94 -1.47 9.27 11.51
N THR A 95 -0.95 8.75 10.39
CA THR A 95 -1.01 7.32 10.08
C THR A 95 -0.24 6.47 11.09
N LEU A 96 0.85 6.98 11.66
CA LEU A 96 1.58 6.30 12.74
C LEU A 96 0.75 6.16 14.01
N GLU A 97 0.05 7.22 14.43
CA GLU A 97 -0.83 7.14 15.60
C GLU A 97 -1.99 6.17 15.37
N VAL A 98 -2.58 6.14 14.17
CA VAL A 98 -3.60 5.15 13.81
C VAL A 98 -3.02 3.73 13.86
N ALA A 99 -1.84 3.50 13.27
CA ALA A 99 -1.21 2.18 13.28
C ALA A 99 -0.84 1.73 14.70
N LYS A 100 -0.48 2.65 15.59
CA LYS A 100 -0.23 2.37 17.00
C LYS A 100 -1.49 1.84 17.68
N GLU A 101 -2.65 2.48 17.48
CA GLU A 101 -3.92 2.03 18.04
C GLU A 101 -4.31 0.65 17.49
N ASP A 102 -4.19 0.45 16.17
CA ASP A 102 -4.55 -0.80 15.50
C ASP A 102 -3.66 -1.98 15.90
N LEU A 103 -2.38 -1.71 16.14
CA LEU A 103 -1.39 -2.73 16.47
C LEU A 103 -1.19 -2.89 17.99
N ALA A 104 -1.78 -2.02 18.82
CA ALA A 104 -1.77 -2.15 20.27
C ALA A 104 -2.34 -3.51 20.73
N ARG A 105 -3.32 -4.06 20.00
CA ARG A 105 -3.88 -5.40 20.26
C ARG A 105 -2.86 -6.54 20.16
N TYR A 106 -1.74 -6.31 19.47
CA TYR A 106 -0.62 -7.24 19.37
C TYR A 106 0.51 -6.94 20.37
N GLY A 107 0.40 -5.86 21.14
CA GLY A 107 1.43 -5.43 22.08
C GLY A 107 2.48 -4.48 21.50
N CYS A 108 2.15 -3.77 20.42
CA CYS A 108 2.98 -2.67 19.89
C CYS A 108 2.85 -1.40 20.76
N THR A 109 3.96 -0.72 21.05
CA THR A 109 3.98 0.40 22.02
C THR A 109 4.79 1.62 21.56
N PHE A 110 4.95 1.81 20.25
CA PHE A 110 5.74 2.91 19.69
C PHE A 110 4.99 4.23 19.55
#